data_AF-A0A849T7Z8-F1
#
_entry.id   AF-A0A849T7Z8-F1
#
_cell.length_a   1.000
_cell.length_b   1.000
_cell.length_c   1.000
_cell.angle_alpha   90.00
_cell.angle_beta   90.00
_cell.angle_gamma   90.00
#
_symmetry.space_group_name_H-M   'P 1'
#
loop_
_entity.id
_entity.type
_entity.pdbx_description
1 polymer ?
#
loop_
_entity_poly.entity_id
_entity_poly.type
_entity_poly.pdbx_seq_one_letter_code
_entity_poly.pdbx_strand_id
1 'polypeptide(L)'
;MKTIAHLILICFSFLFAKDSAFAESLSKQLSPGLAIVNGCSAGLIIFEGIKKHDRALVATNGHCLLLNLNLKREFPYPMPGENLANITDTEFREKTNITLHGPNESIKVKMARLIFGTMSGTDLSLFEIENTYEHLEKEFKILPLKIANRDSSLNTPVSIVSGYYNRKFSCSLKSISDLIEGPFYTNNALSLSSECDIYPGFSGSPIVNDLSGEVIGLANTHFSNEGELCSFNNPCIIDPISEQRIAPFSGQSFGISLIELKSCFDFKLRQIDLELPTCKWSLDRGLDKIEMNNRIKRFSEFASHLISKENIKLKFELDNDWEMHLGSSILDETAFSIVVGSKVYETENLSADSFDLILCHELGHLLGAAPKKKNTTNSSPDWASSEGESDYYSGKCVKELWAEDQYGLNDRAQRAALSFFKILYSQYGRYTTEKLPPSLERKDETVVVETKIDYPTIQCRLDSTVNGIEKLSRPECWYKE
;
A
#
# COMPACT_ATOMS: atom_id res chain seq x y z
N MET A 1 -35.74 -34.56 54.98
CA MET A 1 -35.43 -34.12 53.59
C MET A 1 -34.76 -32.74 53.48
N LYS A 2 -34.16 -32.15 54.54
CA LYS A 2 -33.47 -30.84 54.45
C LYS A 2 -31.93 -30.89 54.59
N THR A 3 -31.33 -32.06 54.82
CA THR A 3 -29.88 -32.17 55.08
C THR A 3 -29.04 -32.66 53.89
N ILE A 4 -29.68 -33.18 52.83
CA ILE A 4 -28.95 -33.69 51.64
C ILE A 4 -28.76 -32.59 50.57
N ALA A 5 -29.62 -31.57 50.53
CA ALA A 5 -29.54 -30.47 49.56
C ALA A 5 -28.37 -29.50 49.79
N HIS A 6 -27.90 -29.34 51.04
CA HIS A 6 -26.76 -28.46 51.35
C HIS A 6 -25.39 -29.09 51.00
N LEU A 7 -25.26 -30.43 51.05
CA LEU A 7 -23.99 -31.08 50.67
C LEU A 7 -23.75 -31.08 49.15
N ILE A 8 -24.83 -31.15 48.35
CA ILE A 8 -24.73 -31.17 46.88
C ILE A 8 -24.36 -29.78 46.34
N LEU A 9 -24.87 -28.69 46.95
CA LEU A 9 -24.51 -27.32 46.55
C LEU A 9 -23.06 -26.97 46.87
N ILE A 10 -22.50 -27.50 47.97
CA ILE A 10 -21.09 -27.30 48.35
C ILE A 10 -20.17 -28.10 47.43
N CYS A 11 -20.51 -29.35 47.06
CA CYS A 11 -19.72 -30.11 46.08
C CYS A 11 -19.67 -29.45 44.70
N PHE A 12 -20.80 -28.92 44.21
CA PHE A 12 -20.85 -28.24 42.91
C PHE A 12 -20.02 -26.94 42.88
N SER A 13 -20.05 -26.15 43.95
CA SER A 13 -19.27 -24.91 44.04
C SER A 13 -17.76 -25.17 44.18
N PHE A 14 -17.34 -26.26 44.84
CA PHE A 14 -15.93 -26.67 44.89
C PHE A 14 -15.39 -27.24 43.57
N LEU A 15 -16.24 -27.88 42.75
CA LEU A 15 -15.85 -28.37 41.41
C LEU A 15 -15.62 -27.21 40.42
N PHE A 16 -16.54 -26.24 40.34
CA PHE A 16 -16.37 -25.06 39.48
C PHE A 16 -15.19 -24.16 39.90
N ALA A 17 -14.95 -24.00 41.21
CA ALA A 17 -13.82 -23.21 41.71
C ALA A 17 -12.46 -23.90 41.45
N LYS A 18 -12.40 -25.24 41.44
CA LYS A 18 -11.19 -25.99 41.05
C LYS A 18 -10.92 -25.89 39.56
N ASP A 19 -11.94 -25.98 38.71
CA ASP A 19 -11.79 -25.84 37.26
C ASP A 19 -11.40 -24.42 36.85
N SER A 20 -11.93 -23.39 37.53
CA SER A 20 -11.53 -22.00 37.29
C SER A 20 -10.10 -21.73 37.77
N ALA A 21 -9.72 -22.21 38.97
CA ALA A 21 -8.37 -22.05 39.49
C ALA A 21 -7.32 -22.86 38.68
N PHE A 22 -7.72 -24.02 38.15
CA PHE A 22 -6.86 -24.82 37.27
C PHE A 22 -6.69 -24.16 35.90
N ALA A 23 -7.76 -23.66 35.29
CA ALA A 23 -7.71 -22.90 34.04
C ALA A 23 -6.92 -21.59 34.18
N GLU A 24 -7.05 -20.91 35.33
CA GLU A 24 -6.29 -19.71 35.68
C GLU A 24 -4.81 -20.00 36.01
N SER A 25 -4.50 -21.19 36.53
CA SER A 25 -3.10 -21.66 36.68
C SER A 25 -2.46 -22.04 35.34
N LEU A 26 -3.24 -22.61 34.41
CA LEU A 26 -2.81 -22.95 33.06
C LEU A 26 -2.59 -21.68 32.22
N SER A 27 -3.46 -20.68 32.37
CA SER A 27 -3.30 -19.38 31.69
C SER A 27 -2.09 -18.60 32.20
N LYS A 28 -1.70 -18.76 33.47
CA LYS A 28 -0.42 -18.24 34.00
C LYS A 28 0.83 -18.93 33.46
N GLN A 29 0.68 -20.12 32.87
CA GLN A 29 1.78 -20.92 32.35
C GLN A 29 1.99 -20.71 30.83
N LEU A 30 1.00 -20.12 30.16
CA LEU A 30 0.98 -19.92 28.71
C LEU A 30 1.18 -18.43 28.41
N SER A 31 2.05 -18.14 27.44
CA SER A 31 2.27 -16.77 26.98
C SER A 31 1.41 -16.49 25.74
N PRO A 32 0.73 -15.33 25.67
CA PRO A 32 0.13 -14.89 24.42
C PRO A 32 1.21 -14.72 23.36
N GLY A 33 0.85 -14.99 22.12
CA GLY A 33 1.73 -14.95 20.96
C GLY A 33 2.19 -13.54 20.57
N LEU A 34 2.86 -12.82 21.47
CA LEU A 34 3.52 -11.56 21.18
C LEU A 34 4.86 -11.83 20.53
N ALA A 35 5.23 -10.99 19.58
CA ALA A 35 6.44 -11.15 18.80
C ALA A 35 7.13 -9.80 18.54
N ILE A 36 8.37 -9.90 18.08
CA ILE A 36 9.18 -8.80 17.57
C ILE A 36 9.71 -9.22 16.20
N VAL A 37 9.57 -8.34 15.21
CA VAL A 37 10.15 -8.50 13.87
C VAL A 37 10.97 -7.26 13.57
N ASN A 38 12.28 -7.42 13.36
CA ASN A 38 13.17 -6.35 12.93
C ASN A 38 13.11 -5.05 13.77
N GLY A 39 12.78 -5.14 15.07
CA GLY A 39 12.64 -3.98 15.95
C GLY A 39 11.23 -3.37 16.02
N CYS A 40 10.28 -3.90 15.23
CA CYS A 40 8.86 -3.64 15.38
C CYS A 40 8.19 -4.67 16.29
N SER A 41 7.05 -4.30 16.87
CA SER A 41 6.15 -5.25 17.50
C SER A 41 5.46 -6.14 16.45
N ALA A 42 5.01 -7.32 16.85
CA ALA A 42 4.36 -8.28 15.97
C ALA A 42 3.46 -9.23 16.77
N GLY A 43 2.61 -9.99 16.09
CA GLY A 43 1.78 -11.04 16.68
C GLY A 43 1.93 -12.37 15.97
N LEU A 44 2.09 -13.45 16.73
CA LEU A 44 1.85 -14.82 16.29
C LEU A 44 0.34 -15.00 16.16
N ILE A 45 -0.18 -15.00 14.94
CA ILE A 45 -1.61 -14.97 14.64
C ILE A 45 -2.10 -16.31 14.09
N ILE A 46 -3.40 -16.58 14.19
CA ILE A 46 -4.04 -17.74 13.55
C ILE A 46 -5.41 -17.40 12.97
N PHE A 47 -5.65 -17.85 11.74
CA PHE A 47 -6.96 -17.81 11.11
C PHE A 47 -7.80 -19.03 11.53
N GLU A 48 -9.10 -18.80 11.68
CA GLU A 48 -10.07 -19.89 11.79
C GLU A 48 -9.98 -20.82 10.57
N GLY A 49 -9.75 -22.11 10.80
CA GLY A 49 -9.58 -23.13 9.75
C GLY A 49 -8.15 -23.66 9.61
N ILE A 50 -7.15 -22.94 10.13
CA ILE A 50 -5.76 -23.43 10.21
C ILE A 50 -5.63 -24.48 11.32
N LYS A 51 -4.89 -25.56 11.08
CA LYS A 51 -4.72 -26.69 12.01
C LYS A 51 -3.53 -26.46 12.93
N LYS A 52 -3.47 -27.14 14.08
CA LYS A 52 -2.30 -26.99 14.98
C LYS A 52 -0.97 -27.51 14.40
N HIS A 53 -1.01 -28.46 13.47
CA HIS A 53 0.20 -29.04 12.85
C HIS A 53 0.74 -28.19 11.70
N ASP A 54 0.01 -27.13 11.33
CA ASP A 54 0.43 -26.16 10.35
C ASP A 54 1.59 -25.31 10.88
N ARG A 55 2.50 -24.89 10.00
CA ARG A 55 3.49 -23.86 10.31
C ARG A 55 2.81 -22.59 10.80
N ALA A 56 3.40 -21.93 11.78
CA ALA A 56 2.78 -20.78 12.42
C ALA A 56 2.98 -19.49 11.61
N LEU A 57 2.07 -18.54 11.79
CA LEU A 57 2.07 -17.26 11.09
C LEU A 57 2.40 -16.12 12.06
N VAL A 58 3.25 -15.19 11.63
CA VAL A 58 3.59 -13.96 12.36
C VAL A 58 3.24 -12.77 11.49
N ALA A 59 2.50 -11.80 12.05
CA ALA A 59 2.14 -10.57 11.36
C ALA A 59 2.68 -9.32 12.06
N THR A 60 3.07 -8.33 11.26
CA THR A 60 3.52 -6.99 11.66
C THR A 60 3.21 -6.02 10.51
N ASN A 61 3.64 -4.76 10.58
CA ASN A 61 3.44 -3.82 9.47
C ASN A 61 4.34 -4.11 8.26
N GLY A 62 3.90 -3.69 7.08
CA GLY A 62 4.66 -3.66 5.82
C GLY A 62 5.95 -2.86 5.94
N HIS A 63 5.86 -1.68 6.59
CA HIS A 63 7.02 -0.81 6.79
C HIS A 63 8.13 -1.43 7.67
N CYS A 64 7.84 -2.51 8.39
CA CYS A 64 8.77 -3.22 9.27
C CYS A 64 9.64 -4.28 8.55
N LEU A 65 9.52 -4.43 7.21
CA LEU A 65 10.27 -5.45 6.47
C LEU A 65 11.78 -5.21 6.38
N LEU A 66 12.24 -3.96 6.49
CA LEU A 66 13.65 -3.54 6.32
C LEU A 66 14.28 -4.07 5.01
N LEU A 67 13.59 -3.85 3.88
CA LEU A 67 13.99 -4.33 2.55
C LEU A 67 15.34 -3.82 2.05
N ASN A 68 15.82 -2.69 2.56
CA ASN A 68 17.15 -2.18 2.23
C ASN A 68 18.26 -3.07 2.78
N LEU A 69 18.08 -3.62 3.98
CA LEU A 69 19.00 -4.57 4.60
C LEU A 69 18.89 -5.95 3.94
N ASN A 70 17.68 -6.33 3.53
CA ASN A 70 17.35 -7.69 3.14
C ASN A 70 17.40 -7.97 1.62
N LEU A 71 17.07 -6.99 0.78
CA LEU A 71 17.03 -7.09 -0.68
C LEU A 71 17.91 -6.04 -1.39
N LYS A 72 18.78 -5.34 -0.66
CA LYS A 72 19.64 -4.25 -1.18
C LYS A 72 18.86 -3.18 -1.94
N ARG A 73 17.61 -2.96 -1.52
CA ARG A 73 16.77 -1.91 -2.07
C ARG A 73 17.20 -0.56 -1.50
N GLU A 74 16.89 0.48 -2.24
CA GLU A 74 17.10 1.84 -1.78
C GLU A 74 16.28 2.12 -0.50
N PHE A 75 15.09 1.51 -0.37
CA PHE A 75 14.15 1.75 0.73
C PHE A 75 13.91 0.55 1.63
N PRO A 76 13.64 0.77 2.94
CA PRO A 76 13.43 -0.29 3.91
C PRO A 76 12.03 -0.93 3.83
N TYR A 77 11.14 -0.49 2.94
CA TYR A 77 9.76 -0.94 2.93
C TYR A 77 9.15 -1.01 1.52
N PRO A 78 8.03 -1.74 1.34
CA PRO A 78 7.31 -1.79 0.07
C PRO A 78 6.85 -0.39 -0.35
N MET A 79 6.96 -0.11 -1.64
CA MET A 79 6.55 1.17 -2.21
C MET A 79 5.06 1.17 -2.60
N PRO A 80 4.45 2.34 -2.94
CA PRO A 80 3.08 2.39 -3.42
C PRO A 80 2.84 1.48 -4.64
N GLY A 81 1.72 0.75 -4.59
CA GLY A 81 1.34 -0.27 -5.57
C GLY A 81 2.19 -1.54 -5.52
N GLU A 82 3.15 -1.66 -4.60
CA GLU A 82 4.03 -2.81 -4.50
C GLU A 82 3.52 -3.83 -3.48
N ASN A 83 3.56 -5.09 -3.86
CA ASN A 83 3.44 -6.22 -2.95
C ASN A 83 4.57 -7.23 -3.18
N LEU A 84 5.10 -7.76 -2.09
CA LEU A 84 6.04 -8.88 -2.07
C LEU A 84 5.26 -10.14 -1.70
N ALA A 85 5.34 -11.18 -2.51
CA ALA A 85 4.63 -12.43 -2.25
C ALA A 85 5.57 -13.63 -2.40
N ASN A 86 5.39 -14.60 -1.51
CA ASN A 86 6.08 -15.90 -1.54
C ASN A 86 7.62 -15.84 -1.61
N ILE A 87 8.25 -14.89 -0.91
CA ILE A 87 9.71 -14.76 -0.89
C ILE A 87 10.31 -15.86 -0.01
N THR A 88 11.16 -16.70 -0.62
CA THR A 88 11.88 -17.81 0.02
C THR A 88 13.40 -17.64 -0.01
N ASP A 89 13.87 -16.47 -0.48
CA ASP A 89 15.29 -16.16 -0.60
C ASP A 89 16.05 -16.39 0.72
N THR A 90 17.25 -16.95 0.61
CA THR A 90 18.03 -17.37 1.78
C THR A 90 18.60 -16.17 2.52
N GLU A 91 19.14 -15.18 1.81
CA GLU A 91 19.70 -13.97 2.41
C GLU A 91 18.60 -13.19 3.15
N PHE A 92 17.41 -13.06 2.54
CA PHE A 92 16.25 -12.44 3.15
C PHE A 92 15.81 -13.13 4.44
N ARG A 93 15.72 -14.47 4.43
CA ARG A 93 15.32 -15.28 5.60
C ARG A 93 16.33 -15.20 6.74
N GLU A 94 17.63 -15.19 6.44
CA GLU A 94 18.69 -15.14 7.46
C GLU A 94 18.79 -13.77 8.14
N LYS A 95 18.49 -12.69 7.41
CA LYS A 95 18.54 -11.33 7.94
C LYS A 95 17.25 -10.89 8.65
N THR A 96 16.14 -11.57 8.38
CA THR A 96 14.86 -11.31 9.07
C THR A 96 14.91 -11.89 10.48
N ASN A 97 14.91 -11.02 11.49
CA ASN A 97 14.94 -11.42 12.89
C ASN A 97 13.53 -11.49 13.46
N ILE A 98 13.07 -12.70 13.82
CA ILE A 98 11.77 -12.93 14.47
C ILE A 98 12.00 -13.52 15.86
N THR A 99 11.41 -12.88 16.87
CA THR A 99 11.47 -13.32 18.26
C THR A 99 10.05 -13.42 18.82
N LEU A 100 9.74 -14.50 19.54
CA LEU A 100 8.47 -14.70 20.24
C LEU A 100 8.67 -14.56 21.75
N HIS A 101 7.70 -13.96 22.45
CA HIS A 101 7.74 -13.88 23.91
C HIS A 101 7.14 -15.15 24.54
N GLY A 102 7.98 -15.95 25.20
CA GLY A 102 7.55 -17.04 26.06
C GLY A 102 7.31 -16.60 27.51
N PRO A 103 6.80 -17.48 28.38
CA PRO A 103 6.49 -17.12 29.77
C PRO A 103 7.69 -16.66 30.60
N ASN A 104 8.88 -17.20 30.31
CA ASN A 104 10.10 -16.95 31.10
C ASN A 104 11.20 -16.27 30.28
N GLU A 105 11.23 -16.47 28.96
CA GLU A 105 12.25 -15.92 28.08
C GLU A 105 11.70 -15.70 26.67
N SER A 106 12.44 -14.93 25.88
CA SER A 106 12.12 -14.69 24.47
C SER A 106 12.85 -15.71 23.59
N ILE A 107 12.15 -16.28 22.62
CA ILE A 107 12.65 -17.35 21.74
C ILE A 107 12.84 -16.80 20.33
N LYS A 108 14.05 -16.97 19.79
CA LYS A 108 14.31 -16.69 18.37
C LYS A 108 13.77 -17.82 17.51
N VAL A 109 12.98 -17.46 16.49
CA VAL A 109 12.43 -18.41 15.52
C VAL A 109 12.91 -18.08 14.12
N LYS A 110 12.96 -19.11 13.26
CA LYS A 110 13.39 -18.93 11.88
C LYS A 110 12.19 -18.74 10.96
N MET A 111 12.36 -17.81 10.03
CA MET A 111 11.43 -17.58 8.94
C MET A 111 11.55 -18.70 7.89
N ALA A 112 10.42 -19.30 7.54
CA ALA A 112 10.32 -20.22 6.41
C ALA A 112 10.15 -19.45 5.09
N ARG A 113 9.25 -18.46 5.06
CA ARG A 113 9.01 -17.59 3.90
C ARG A 113 8.19 -16.34 4.25
N LEU A 114 8.24 -15.32 3.40
CA LEU A 114 7.36 -14.16 3.45
C LEU A 114 6.15 -14.53 2.61
N ILE A 115 5.00 -14.66 3.26
CA ILE A 115 3.76 -14.95 2.54
C ILE A 115 3.37 -13.73 1.72
N PHE A 116 3.32 -12.57 2.37
CA PHE A 116 2.87 -11.33 1.76
C PHE A 116 3.45 -10.11 2.49
N GLY A 117 3.72 -9.02 1.78
CA GLY A 117 4.18 -7.76 2.36
C GLY A 117 3.80 -6.57 1.48
N THR A 118 3.10 -5.57 2.01
CA THR A 118 2.73 -4.34 1.29
C THR A 118 2.49 -3.16 2.24
N MET A 119 2.56 -1.95 1.70
CA MET A 119 2.07 -0.70 2.31
C MET A 119 0.91 -0.08 1.51
N SER A 120 0.34 -0.82 0.55
CA SER A 120 -0.68 -0.31 -0.37
C SER A 120 -2.03 -0.99 -0.09
N GLY A 121 -3.05 -0.18 0.19
CA GLY A 121 -4.35 -0.64 0.67
C GLY A 121 -4.35 -1.14 2.12
N THR A 122 -3.19 -1.50 2.66
CA THR A 122 -2.92 -1.76 4.08
C THR A 122 -1.42 -1.69 4.33
N ASP A 123 -1.00 -1.67 5.59
CA ASP A 123 0.41 -1.73 5.99
C ASP A 123 0.70 -3.05 6.72
N LEU A 124 0.93 -4.13 5.98
CA LEU A 124 1.01 -5.49 6.51
C LEU A 124 2.18 -6.30 5.93
N SER A 125 2.83 -7.06 6.82
CA SER A 125 3.70 -8.17 6.49
C SER A 125 3.23 -9.45 7.18
N LEU A 126 3.14 -10.54 6.43
CA LEU A 126 2.77 -11.86 6.91
C LEU A 126 3.89 -12.86 6.65
N PHE A 127 4.46 -13.40 7.73
CA PHE A 127 5.55 -14.37 7.71
C PHE A 127 5.02 -15.76 8.07
N GLU A 128 5.55 -16.78 7.40
CA GLU A 128 5.47 -18.16 7.85
C GLU A 128 6.79 -18.54 8.53
N ILE A 129 6.73 -19.10 9.74
CA ILE A 129 7.91 -19.56 10.47
C ILE A 129 8.06 -21.08 10.38
N GLU A 130 9.28 -21.59 10.62
CA GLU A 130 9.58 -23.01 10.50
C GLU A 130 8.82 -23.88 11.53
N ASN A 131 8.55 -23.31 12.71
CA ASN A 131 7.83 -23.95 13.80
C ASN A 131 6.32 -24.06 13.52
N THR A 132 5.70 -25.17 13.93
CA THR A 132 4.23 -25.35 13.90
C THR A 132 3.58 -24.80 15.15
N TYR A 133 2.28 -24.50 15.11
CA TYR A 133 1.55 -24.05 16.32
C TYR A 133 1.64 -25.07 17.46
N GLU A 134 1.49 -26.36 17.14
CA GLU A 134 1.60 -27.42 18.14
C GLU A 134 2.99 -27.50 18.77
N HIS A 135 4.05 -27.26 17.99
CA HIS A 135 5.40 -27.23 18.53
C HIS A 135 5.60 -26.04 19.47
N LEU A 136 5.13 -24.84 19.08
CA LEU A 136 5.21 -23.64 19.91
C LEU A 136 4.44 -23.79 21.24
N GLU A 137 3.26 -24.40 21.19
CA GLU A 137 2.45 -24.65 22.38
C GLU A 137 3.13 -25.68 23.30
N LYS A 138 3.62 -26.80 22.77
CA LYS A 138 4.18 -27.88 23.60
C LYS A 138 5.52 -27.51 24.22
N GLU A 139 6.45 -27.01 23.41
CA GLU A 139 7.83 -26.76 23.82
C GLU A 139 7.99 -25.40 24.50
N PHE A 140 7.34 -24.37 23.96
CA PHE A 140 7.57 -22.99 24.41
C PHE A 140 6.41 -22.39 25.21
N LYS A 141 5.28 -23.11 25.33
CA LYS A 141 4.07 -22.63 26.02
C LYS A 141 3.55 -21.31 25.44
N ILE A 142 3.66 -21.14 24.12
CA ILE A 142 3.18 -19.96 23.41
C ILE A 142 1.92 -20.33 22.63
N LEU A 143 0.85 -19.55 22.81
CA LEU A 143 -0.40 -19.71 22.07
C LEU A 143 -0.58 -18.60 21.03
N PRO A 144 -1.07 -18.93 19.82
CA PRO A 144 -1.35 -17.91 18.82
C PRO A 144 -2.56 -17.05 19.21
N LEU A 145 -2.54 -15.82 18.73
CA LEU A 145 -3.65 -14.89 18.83
C LEU A 145 -4.64 -15.13 17.69
N LYS A 146 -5.88 -15.44 18.03
CA LYS A 146 -6.93 -15.67 17.04
C LYS A 146 -7.34 -14.36 16.39
N ILE A 147 -7.38 -14.32 15.06
CA ILE A 147 -7.89 -13.15 14.32
C ILE A 147 -9.41 -13.18 14.32
N ALA A 148 -10.02 -12.02 14.57
CA ALA A 148 -11.46 -11.85 14.50
C ALA A 148 -11.98 -12.09 13.06
N ASN A 149 -13.19 -12.63 12.93
CA ASN A 149 -13.79 -12.96 11.65
C ASN A 149 -14.86 -11.94 11.18
N ARG A 150 -15.02 -10.85 11.93
CA ARG A 150 -15.98 -9.77 11.67
C ARG A 150 -15.49 -8.48 12.33
N ASP A 151 -15.98 -7.35 11.82
CA ASP A 151 -15.67 -6.05 12.38
C ASP A 151 -16.21 -5.91 13.81
N SER A 152 -15.48 -5.15 14.62
CA SER A 152 -15.93 -4.78 15.95
C SER A 152 -16.80 -3.54 15.89
N SER A 153 -17.81 -3.47 16.77
CA SER A 153 -18.65 -2.28 16.90
C SER A 153 -17.82 -1.10 17.42
N LEU A 154 -18.21 0.13 17.05
CA LEU A 154 -17.59 1.33 17.59
C LEU A 154 -17.75 1.39 19.11
N ASN A 155 -16.79 2.05 19.76
CA ASN A 155 -16.59 2.14 21.22
C ASN A 155 -16.32 0.80 21.91
N THR A 156 -16.04 -0.27 21.17
CA THR A 156 -15.57 -1.52 21.77
C THR A 156 -14.24 -1.27 22.50
N PRO A 157 -14.10 -1.72 23.75
CA PRO A 157 -12.83 -1.67 24.47
C PRO A 157 -11.78 -2.54 23.78
N VAL A 158 -10.60 -1.98 23.57
CA VAL A 158 -9.48 -2.66 22.93
C VAL A 158 -8.19 -2.48 23.73
N SER A 159 -7.31 -3.46 23.59
CA SER A 159 -5.97 -3.42 24.15
C SER A 159 -4.92 -3.49 23.05
N ILE A 160 -3.94 -2.59 23.08
CA ILE A 160 -2.73 -2.70 22.26
C ILE A 160 -1.66 -3.36 23.11
N VAL A 161 -1.11 -4.47 22.66
CA VAL A 161 -0.08 -5.21 23.39
C VAL A 161 1.22 -5.21 22.59
N SER A 162 2.18 -4.37 22.99
CA SER A 162 3.47 -4.28 22.32
C SER A 162 4.40 -5.39 22.78
N GLY A 163 4.85 -6.22 21.83
CA GLY A 163 5.94 -7.17 22.06
C GLY A 163 7.26 -6.44 22.32
N TYR A 164 7.59 -5.42 21.51
CA TYR A 164 8.86 -4.70 21.62
C TYR A 164 9.10 -4.06 22.99
N TYR A 165 8.08 -3.39 23.55
CA TYR A 165 8.17 -2.73 24.86
C TYR A 165 7.67 -3.60 26.02
N ASN A 166 7.06 -4.75 25.74
CA ASN A 166 6.29 -5.54 26.71
C ASN A 166 5.30 -4.66 27.52
N ARG A 167 4.62 -3.74 26.81
CA ARG A 167 3.72 -2.73 27.40
C ARG A 167 2.32 -2.86 26.78
N LYS A 168 1.31 -2.65 27.62
CA LYS A 168 -0.09 -2.68 27.22
C LYS A 168 -0.71 -1.28 27.34
N PHE A 169 -1.47 -0.88 26.33
CA PHE A 169 -2.43 0.22 26.40
C PHE A 169 -3.85 -0.32 26.37
N SER A 170 -4.76 0.38 27.04
CA SER A 170 -6.19 0.07 27.02
C SER A 170 -6.96 1.32 26.59
N CYS A 171 -7.73 1.19 25.52
CA CYS A 171 -8.45 2.27 24.86
C CYS A 171 -9.71 1.72 24.21
N SER A 172 -10.26 2.41 23.21
CA SER A 172 -11.46 1.99 22.49
C SER A 172 -11.36 2.30 21.00
N LEU A 173 -12.00 1.46 20.19
CA LEU A 173 -12.17 1.71 18.75
C LEU A 173 -13.17 2.87 18.54
N LYS A 174 -12.78 3.95 17.87
CA LYS A 174 -13.63 5.14 17.69
C LYS A 174 -14.32 5.22 16.35
N SER A 175 -13.57 4.95 15.28
CA SER A 175 -14.09 4.94 13.92
C SER A 175 -13.25 4.00 13.06
N ILE A 176 -13.82 3.64 11.91
CA ILE A 176 -13.13 2.95 10.82
C ILE A 176 -13.18 3.91 9.64
N SER A 177 -12.04 4.27 9.09
CA SER A 177 -11.94 5.26 8.02
C SER A 177 -10.70 5.03 7.18
N ASP A 178 -10.71 5.47 5.95
CA ASP A 178 -9.53 5.36 5.11
C ASP A 178 -8.50 6.43 5.48
N LEU A 179 -7.22 6.07 5.36
CA LEU A 179 -6.09 6.88 5.77
C LEU A 179 -5.15 7.13 4.60
N ILE A 180 -4.66 8.36 4.48
CA ILE A 180 -3.53 8.71 3.60
C ILE A 180 -2.37 9.14 4.48
N GLU A 181 -1.19 8.56 4.23
CA GLU A 181 0.07 8.97 4.85
C GLU A 181 1.19 8.99 3.81
N GLY A 182 1.66 10.19 3.46
CA GLY A 182 2.56 10.39 2.34
C GLY A 182 1.94 9.82 1.05
N PRO A 183 2.64 8.93 0.33
CA PRO A 183 2.12 8.30 -0.87
C PRO A 183 1.30 7.03 -0.59
N PHE A 184 1.13 6.65 0.69
CA PHE A 184 0.48 5.40 1.07
C PHE A 184 -0.97 5.59 1.44
N TYR A 185 -1.76 4.59 1.09
CA TYR A 185 -3.18 4.53 1.34
C TYR A 185 -3.51 3.26 2.13
N THR A 186 -4.27 3.42 3.22
CA THR A 186 -4.72 2.32 4.07
C THR A 186 -6.24 2.31 4.09
N ASN A 187 -6.84 1.20 3.63
CA ASN A 187 -8.28 0.96 3.74
C ASN A 187 -8.65 0.62 5.18
N ASN A 188 -9.82 1.08 5.61
CA ASN A 188 -10.44 0.64 6.85
C ASN A 188 -9.52 0.75 8.08
N ALA A 189 -8.76 1.85 8.18
CA ALA A 189 -7.88 2.10 9.31
C ALA A 189 -8.71 2.28 10.60
N LEU A 190 -8.22 1.68 11.67
CA LEU A 190 -8.85 1.67 12.99
C LEU A 190 -8.40 2.92 13.75
N SER A 191 -9.30 3.89 13.91
CA SER A 191 -9.05 5.07 14.75
C SER A 191 -9.23 4.72 16.22
N LEU A 192 -8.21 5.00 17.03
CA LEU A 192 -8.22 4.68 18.45
C LEU A 192 -8.47 5.92 19.32
N SER A 193 -8.99 5.71 20.52
CA SER A 193 -9.14 6.77 21.50
C SER A 193 -7.79 7.20 22.08
N SER A 194 -7.73 8.43 22.60
CA SER A 194 -6.50 9.11 23.02
C SER A 194 -5.72 8.42 24.14
N GLU A 195 -6.32 7.45 24.84
CA GLU A 195 -5.61 6.64 25.84
C GLU A 195 -4.58 5.68 25.20
N CYS A 196 -4.74 5.38 23.90
CA CYS A 196 -3.74 4.68 23.11
C CYS A 196 -2.80 5.68 22.47
N ASP A 197 -1.60 5.77 23.02
CA ASP A 197 -0.50 6.62 22.54
C ASP A 197 0.53 5.74 21.81
N ILE A 198 0.34 5.57 20.50
CA ILE A 198 1.24 4.79 19.63
C ILE A 198 2.44 5.67 19.26
N TYR A 199 3.65 5.18 19.51
CA TYR A 199 4.91 5.80 19.14
C TYR A 199 5.87 4.76 18.51
N PRO A 200 7.00 5.15 17.90
CA PRO A 200 7.90 4.22 17.23
C PRO A 200 8.23 2.98 18.09
N GLY A 201 8.15 1.79 17.48
CA GLY A 201 8.30 0.49 18.16
C GLY A 201 6.97 -0.18 18.57
N PHE A 202 5.86 0.57 18.66
CA PHE A 202 4.52 -0.01 18.78
C PHE A 202 3.96 -0.51 17.45
N SER A 203 4.49 -0.07 16.31
CA SER A 203 4.08 -0.55 14.99
C SER A 203 4.12 -2.09 14.95
N GLY A 204 3.01 -2.67 14.48
CA GLY A 204 2.76 -4.10 14.39
C GLY A 204 2.24 -4.75 15.67
N SER A 205 2.00 -3.98 16.74
CA SER A 205 1.40 -4.51 17.97
C SER A 205 -0.03 -4.99 17.73
N PRO A 206 -0.43 -6.20 18.16
CA PRO A 206 -1.81 -6.66 18.07
C PRO A 206 -2.78 -5.74 18.81
N ILE A 207 -3.85 -5.34 18.12
CA ILE A 207 -5.02 -4.67 18.68
C ILE A 207 -6.05 -5.76 18.99
N VAL A 208 -6.26 -6.02 20.27
CA VAL A 208 -7.12 -7.09 20.78
C VAL A 208 -8.45 -6.50 21.24
N ASN A 209 -9.56 -7.07 20.79
CA ASN A 209 -10.88 -6.77 21.32
C ASN A 209 -11.01 -7.41 22.71
N ASP A 210 -11.21 -6.59 23.75
CA ASP A 210 -11.20 -7.06 25.14
C ASP A 210 -12.40 -7.96 25.48
N LEU A 211 -13.48 -7.89 24.69
CA LEU A 211 -14.69 -8.71 24.89
C LEU A 211 -14.53 -10.12 24.31
N SER A 212 -13.88 -10.25 23.14
CA SER A 212 -13.70 -11.54 22.47
C SER A 212 -12.33 -12.18 22.72
N GLY A 213 -11.33 -11.40 23.08
CA GLY A 213 -9.93 -11.82 23.12
C GLY A 213 -9.30 -12.04 21.73
N GLU A 214 -9.99 -11.63 20.66
CA GLU A 214 -9.54 -11.81 19.27
C GLU A 214 -8.85 -10.54 18.75
N VAL A 215 -7.89 -10.71 17.86
CA VAL A 215 -7.15 -9.62 17.21
C VAL A 215 -7.98 -9.06 16.06
N ILE A 216 -8.21 -7.75 16.08
CA ILE A 216 -8.95 -7.04 15.03
C ILE A 216 -8.03 -6.30 14.06
N GLY A 217 -6.79 -6.02 14.49
CA GLY A 217 -5.88 -5.17 13.74
C GLY A 217 -4.47 -5.14 14.31
N LEU A 218 -3.59 -4.35 13.69
CA LEU A 218 -2.25 -4.06 14.17
C LEU A 218 -2.08 -2.55 14.34
N ALA A 219 -1.45 -2.10 15.43
CA ALA A 219 -1.02 -0.71 15.61
C ALA A 219 -0.13 -0.28 14.46
N ASN A 220 -0.32 0.93 13.91
CA ASN A 220 0.39 1.37 12.71
C ASN A 220 1.09 2.73 12.90
N THR A 221 0.31 3.81 12.95
CA THR A 221 0.79 5.19 12.87
C THR A 221 0.05 6.11 13.86
N HIS A 222 0.48 7.36 13.97
CA HIS A 222 -0.19 8.39 14.77
C HIS A 222 -0.07 9.77 14.10
N PHE A 223 -1.01 10.67 14.42
CA PHE A 223 -0.97 12.05 13.95
C PHE A 223 -0.15 12.94 14.90
N SER A 224 1.09 13.24 14.54
CA SER A 224 2.00 14.05 15.36
C SER A 224 1.62 15.55 15.39
N ASN A 225 0.97 16.06 14.32
CA ASN A 225 0.67 17.48 14.13
C ASN A 225 1.93 18.37 14.01
N GLU A 226 3.04 17.79 13.57
CA GLU A 226 4.33 18.48 13.39
C GLU A 226 4.71 18.71 11.90
N GLY A 227 3.86 18.28 10.96
CA GLY A 227 4.10 18.41 9.52
C GLY A 227 2.85 18.72 8.69
N GLU A 228 3.00 18.69 7.37
CA GLU A 228 1.88 18.92 6.45
C GLU A 228 0.85 17.79 6.53
N LEU A 229 -0.43 18.14 6.32
CA LEU A 229 -1.51 17.17 6.36
C LEU A 229 -1.32 16.10 5.26
N CYS A 230 -1.51 14.82 5.63
CA CYS A 230 -1.28 13.67 4.77
C CYS A 230 0.20 13.44 4.40
N SER A 231 1.16 14.06 5.10
CA SER A 231 2.59 13.74 4.94
C SER A 231 3.00 12.59 5.86
N PHE A 232 4.24 12.10 5.74
CA PHE A 232 4.78 11.09 6.64
C PHE A 232 4.68 11.51 8.12
N ASN A 233 4.27 10.58 8.97
CA ASN A 233 3.96 10.77 10.39
C ASN A 233 2.87 11.83 10.69
N ASN A 234 2.15 12.27 9.66
CA ASN A 234 1.04 13.22 9.74
C ASN A 234 -0.12 12.75 8.86
N PRO A 235 -0.66 11.54 9.12
CA PRO A 235 -1.72 10.97 8.31
C PRO A 235 -2.99 11.82 8.33
N CYS A 236 -3.82 11.68 7.30
CA CYS A 236 -5.13 12.30 7.22
C CYS A 236 -6.22 11.28 6.95
N ILE A 237 -7.41 11.54 7.47
CA ILE A 237 -8.60 10.70 7.28
C ILE A 237 -9.30 11.14 6.01
N ILE A 238 -9.79 10.19 5.21
CA ILE A 238 -10.72 10.49 4.13
C ILE A 238 -12.14 10.39 4.68
N ASP A 239 -12.88 11.49 4.60
CA ASP A 239 -14.28 11.51 5.00
C ASP A 239 -15.12 10.66 4.05
N PRO A 240 -15.89 9.65 4.53
CA PRO A 240 -16.58 8.73 3.63
C PRO A 240 -17.76 9.36 2.87
N ILE A 241 -18.17 10.59 3.19
CA ILE A 241 -19.33 11.27 2.58
C ILE A 241 -18.87 12.36 1.61
N SER A 242 -17.93 13.18 2.05
CA SER A 242 -17.41 14.33 1.29
C SER A 242 -16.12 14.02 0.55
N GLU A 243 -15.49 12.88 0.85
CA GLU A 243 -14.15 12.42 0.42
C GLU A 243 -13.05 13.48 0.64
N GLN A 244 -13.30 14.43 1.54
CA GLN A 244 -12.32 15.43 1.93
C GLN A 244 -11.27 14.82 2.85
N ARG A 245 -10.04 15.33 2.72
CA ARG A 245 -8.93 15.02 3.62
C ARG A 245 -9.12 15.81 4.91
N ILE A 246 -9.36 15.11 6.01
CA ILE A 246 -9.61 15.67 7.33
C ILE A 246 -8.39 15.43 8.23
N ALA A 247 -7.97 16.49 8.93
CA ALA A 247 -6.96 16.40 9.97
C ALA A 247 -7.50 15.64 11.19
N PRO A 248 -6.81 14.58 11.64
CA PRO A 248 -7.08 13.95 12.93
C PRO A 248 -6.87 14.92 14.10
N PHE A 249 -7.32 14.55 15.31
CA PHE A 249 -6.88 15.29 16.50
C PHE A 249 -5.42 14.95 16.81
N SER A 250 -4.67 15.92 17.37
CA SER A 250 -3.25 15.71 17.72
C SER A 250 -3.08 14.54 18.68
N GLY A 251 -2.16 13.62 18.36
CA GLY A 251 -1.91 12.38 19.08
C GLY A 251 -2.88 11.24 18.74
N GLN A 252 -3.81 11.43 17.80
CA GLN A 252 -4.71 10.35 17.39
C GLN A 252 -3.90 9.19 16.80
N SER A 253 -4.12 8.01 17.35
CA SER A 253 -3.43 6.78 16.98
C SER A 253 -4.30 5.92 16.07
N PHE A 254 -3.65 5.24 15.12
CA PHE A 254 -4.31 4.44 14.09
C PHE A 254 -3.73 3.02 14.04
N GLY A 255 -4.59 2.06 13.74
CA GLY A 255 -4.21 0.70 13.38
C GLY A 255 -4.68 0.32 11.98
N ILE A 256 -4.13 -0.76 11.43
CA ILE A 256 -4.65 -1.42 10.24
C ILE A 256 -5.65 -2.51 10.64
N SER A 257 -6.68 -2.74 9.83
CA SER A 257 -7.60 -3.87 10.01
C SER A 257 -6.99 -5.16 9.47
N LEU A 258 -7.17 -6.28 10.19
CA LEU A 258 -6.83 -7.63 9.70
C LEU A 258 -8.05 -8.42 9.21
N ILE A 259 -9.26 -7.86 9.32
CA ILE A 259 -10.50 -8.58 9.03
C ILE A 259 -10.58 -8.96 7.54
N GLU A 260 -10.16 -8.06 6.65
CA GLU A 260 -10.21 -8.26 5.20
C GLU A 260 -9.21 -9.31 4.71
N LEU A 261 -8.13 -9.53 5.47
CA LEU A 261 -7.05 -10.45 5.10
C LEU A 261 -7.54 -11.88 4.91
N LYS A 262 -8.53 -12.31 5.73
CA LYS A 262 -9.12 -13.66 5.62
C LYS A 262 -9.79 -13.88 4.26
N SER A 263 -10.37 -12.83 3.67
CA SER A 263 -11.09 -12.90 2.40
C SER A 263 -10.17 -13.20 1.21
N CYS A 264 -8.88 -12.85 1.35
CA CYS A 264 -7.84 -13.02 0.35
C CYS A 264 -6.85 -14.16 0.67
N PHE A 265 -7.07 -14.92 1.74
CA PHE A 265 -6.18 -16.01 2.13
C PHE A 265 -6.62 -17.34 1.52
N ASP A 266 -5.82 -17.89 0.60
CA ASP A 266 -6.00 -19.25 0.10
C ASP A 266 -5.53 -20.24 1.19
N PHE A 267 -6.47 -20.93 1.83
CA PHE A 267 -6.16 -21.90 2.89
C PHE A 267 -5.44 -23.16 2.40
N LYS A 268 -5.53 -23.53 1.12
CA LYS A 268 -4.85 -24.69 0.54
C LYS A 268 -3.39 -24.36 0.26
N LEU A 269 -3.15 -23.22 -0.40
CA LEU A 269 -1.80 -22.75 -0.74
C LEU A 269 -1.13 -22.00 0.43
N ARG A 270 -1.93 -21.65 1.45
CA ARG A 270 -1.53 -20.84 2.61
C ARG A 270 -0.87 -19.54 2.20
N GLN A 271 -1.48 -18.83 1.27
CA GLN A 271 -0.93 -17.58 0.75
C GLN A 271 -2.02 -16.54 0.54
N ILE A 272 -1.60 -15.28 0.45
CA ILE A 272 -2.50 -14.23 -0.01
C ILE A 272 -2.59 -14.31 -1.53
N ASP A 273 -3.82 -14.37 -2.03
CA ASP A 273 -4.16 -14.37 -3.44
C ASP A 273 -5.25 -13.32 -3.65
N LEU A 274 -4.86 -12.24 -4.33
CA LEU A 274 -5.71 -11.08 -4.59
C LEU A 274 -6.73 -11.33 -5.71
N GLU A 275 -6.53 -12.38 -6.50
CA GLU A 275 -7.42 -12.77 -7.60
C GLU A 275 -8.53 -13.72 -7.14
N LEU A 276 -8.55 -14.09 -5.85
CA LEU A 276 -9.63 -14.90 -5.31
C LEU A 276 -10.96 -14.15 -5.46
N PRO A 277 -12.04 -14.82 -5.94
CA PRO A 277 -13.36 -14.18 -6.02
C PRO A 277 -13.91 -13.68 -4.68
N THR A 278 -13.39 -14.20 -3.58
CA THR A 278 -13.73 -13.77 -2.22
C THR A 278 -12.92 -12.57 -1.74
N CYS A 279 -11.77 -12.29 -2.37
CA CYS A 279 -10.89 -11.21 -1.97
C CYS A 279 -11.55 -9.86 -2.27
N LYS A 280 -11.68 -9.05 -1.24
CA LYS A 280 -12.22 -7.68 -1.35
C LYS A 280 -11.14 -6.61 -1.26
N TRP A 281 -9.89 -7.02 -1.06
CA TRP A 281 -8.79 -6.12 -0.83
C TRP A 281 -8.22 -5.64 -2.17
N SER A 282 -8.19 -4.33 -2.37
CA SER A 282 -7.43 -3.69 -3.45
C SER A 282 -6.14 -3.09 -2.90
N LEU A 283 -5.03 -3.33 -3.61
CA LEU A 283 -3.74 -2.68 -3.32
C LEU A 283 -3.72 -1.22 -3.72
N ASP A 284 -4.58 -0.81 -4.64
CA ASP A 284 -4.70 0.57 -5.09
C ASP A 284 -6.12 1.08 -4.81
N ARG A 285 -6.25 2.31 -4.35
CA ARG A 285 -7.57 2.98 -4.27
C ARG A 285 -8.16 3.18 -5.67
N GLY A 286 -7.32 3.10 -6.71
CA GLY A 286 -7.64 3.53 -8.05
C GLY A 286 -7.74 5.07 -8.12
N LEU A 287 -8.06 5.58 -9.30
CA LEU A 287 -8.44 6.98 -9.46
C LEU A 287 -9.95 7.08 -9.18
N ASP A 288 -10.35 7.70 -8.07
CA ASP A 288 -11.74 8.15 -7.87
C ASP A 288 -11.89 9.63 -8.29
N LYS A 289 -13.12 10.14 -8.33
CA LYS A 289 -13.40 11.51 -8.77
C LYS A 289 -12.71 12.57 -7.88
N ILE A 290 -12.62 12.34 -6.58
CA ILE A 290 -12.06 13.32 -5.65
C ILE A 290 -10.54 13.29 -5.68
N GLU A 291 -9.94 12.11 -5.74
CA GLU A 291 -8.52 11.96 -5.94
C GLU A 291 -8.09 12.52 -7.30
N MET A 292 -8.86 12.32 -8.37
CA MET A 292 -8.63 12.98 -9.66
C MET A 292 -8.61 14.50 -9.51
N ASN A 293 -9.60 15.10 -8.84
CA ASN A 293 -9.64 16.55 -8.63
C ASN A 293 -8.46 17.04 -7.77
N ASN A 294 -8.07 16.27 -6.75
CA ASN A 294 -6.91 16.59 -5.90
C ASN A 294 -5.60 16.54 -6.71
N ARG A 295 -5.44 15.54 -7.58
CA ARG A 295 -4.29 15.39 -8.49
C ARG A 295 -4.23 16.54 -9.49
N ILE A 296 -5.35 16.89 -10.12
CA ILE A 296 -5.45 18.06 -11.01
C ILE A 296 -5.06 19.34 -10.27
N LYS A 297 -5.53 19.54 -9.04
CA LYS A 297 -5.18 20.72 -8.23
C LYS A 297 -3.68 20.78 -7.93
N ARG A 298 -3.11 19.70 -7.38
CA ARG A 298 -1.68 19.59 -7.07
C ARG A 298 -0.83 19.82 -8.32
N PHE A 299 -1.19 19.16 -9.42
CA PHE A 299 -0.51 19.31 -10.69
C PHE A 299 -0.62 20.74 -11.23
N SER A 300 -1.79 21.39 -11.11
CA SER A 300 -1.98 22.77 -11.56
C SER A 300 -1.06 23.74 -10.83
N GLU A 301 -0.92 23.59 -9.50
CA GLU A 301 -0.01 24.39 -8.68
C GLU A 301 1.45 24.18 -9.12
N PHE A 302 1.86 22.93 -9.31
CA PHE A 302 3.19 22.55 -9.80
C PHE A 302 3.48 23.10 -11.21
N ALA A 303 2.63 22.78 -12.18
CA ALA A 303 2.84 23.12 -13.59
C ALA A 303 2.73 24.64 -13.85
N SER A 304 1.89 25.36 -13.11
CA SER A 304 1.81 26.83 -13.21
C SER A 304 3.14 27.50 -12.89
N HIS A 305 3.89 26.99 -11.90
CA HIS A 305 5.22 27.50 -11.59
C HIS A 305 6.19 27.30 -12.76
N LEU A 306 6.13 26.16 -13.45
CA LEU A 306 6.98 25.84 -14.60
C LEU A 306 6.66 26.72 -15.82
N ILE A 307 5.36 26.89 -16.14
CA ILE A 307 4.89 27.60 -17.35
C ILE A 307 4.92 29.12 -17.17
N SER A 308 4.93 29.65 -15.95
CA SER A 308 4.91 31.10 -15.66
C SER A 308 6.00 31.90 -16.39
N LYS A 309 7.10 31.26 -16.79
CA LYS A 309 8.20 31.86 -17.56
C LYS A 309 7.83 32.20 -19.01
N GLU A 310 6.75 31.61 -19.54
CA GLU A 310 6.38 31.67 -20.96
C GLU A 310 5.24 32.66 -21.26
N ASN A 311 4.74 33.44 -20.27
CA ASN A 311 3.54 34.28 -20.39
C ASN A 311 2.26 33.52 -20.83
N ILE A 312 2.24 32.19 -20.72
CA ILE A 312 1.11 31.33 -21.07
C ILE A 312 0.35 30.95 -19.78
N LYS A 313 -0.99 30.96 -19.83
CA LYS A 313 -1.84 30.51 -18.72
C LYS A 313 -2.14 29.02 -18.84
N LEU A 314 -1.93 28.26 -17.78
CA LEU A 314 -2.41 26.87 -17.70
C LEU A 314 -3.92 26.85 -17.49
N LYS A 315 -4.62 26.04 -18.28
CA LYS A 315 -6.04 25.72 -18.14
C LYS A 315 -6.24 24.22 -18.04
N PHE A 316 -7.17 23.81 -17.21
CA PHE A 316 -7.62 22.43 -17.10
C PHE A 316 -9.09 22.34 -17.50
N GLU A 317 -9.38 21.43 -18.43
CA GLU A 317 -10.72 21.26 -19.01
C GLU A 317 -11.17 19.81 -18.85
N LEU A 318 -12.40 19.64 -18.37
CA LEU A 318 -13.05 18.33 -18.29
C LEU A 318 -13.97 18.15 -19.50
N ASP A 319 -13.65 17.17 -20.33
CA ASP A 319 -14.41 16.84 -21.53
C ASP A 319 -15.60 15.93 -21.18
N ASN A 320 -16.82 16.43 -21.41
CA ASN A 320 -18.06 15.67 -21.18
C ASN A 320 -18.53 14.91 -22.42
N ASP A 321 -17.98 15.21 -23.59
CA ASP A 321 -18.31 14.52 -24.83
C ASP A 321 -17.48 13.23 -24.95
N TRP A 322 -16.20 13.30 -24.55
CA TRP A 322 -15.30 12.14 -24.48
C TRP A 322 -14.97 11.78 -23.02
N GLU A 323 -15.98 11.28 -22.31
CA GLU A 323 -15.95 11.11 -20.84
C GLU A 323 -14.78 10.25 -20.32
N MET A 324 -14.25 9.30 -21.11
CA MET A 324 -13.12 8.44 -20.73
C MET A 324 -11.80 8.81 -21.43
N HIS A 325 -11.70 10.01 -22.01
CA HIS A 325 -10.49 10.47 -22.67
C HIS A 325 -9.33 10.60 -21.66
N LEU A 326 -8.20 9.94 -21.94
CA LEU A 326 -7.07 9.91 -21.02
C LEU A 326 -6.40 11.27 -20.88
N GLY A 327 -6.17 11.95 -22.01
CA GLY A 327 -5.49 13.24 -22.03
C GLY A 327 -5.30 13.75 -23.44
N SER A 328 -5.39 15.07 -23.61
CA SER A 328 -4.85 15.79 -24.75
C SER A 328 -4.47 17.20 -24.33
N SER A 329 -3.67 17.85 -25.16
CA SER A 329 -3.20 19.20 -24.91
C SER A 329 -3.38 20.09 -26.13
N ILE A 330 -3.72 21.35 -25.85
CA ILE A 330 -4.00 22.39 -26.85
C ILE A 330 -3.23 23.63 -26.45
N LEU A 331 -2.52 24.23 -27.41
CA LEU A 331 -1.84 25.51 -27.22
C LEU A 331 -2.51 26.57 -28.09
N ASP A 332 -3.03 27.62 -27.46
CA ASP A 332 -3.46 28.86 -28.09
C ASP A 332 -2.47 30.01 -27.80
N GLU A 333 -2.71 31.21 -28.31
CA GLU A 333 -1.79 32.35 -28.14
C GLU A 333 -1.57 32.78 -26.69
N THR A 334 -2.50 32.45 -25.78
CA THR A 334 -2.53 32.96 -24.40
C THR A 334 -2.63 31.87 -23.33
N ALA A 335 -2.94 30.64 -23.72
CA ALA A 335 -3.22 29.56 -22.82
C ALA A 335 -2.76 28.19 -23.37
N PHE A 336 -2.34 27.35 -22.44
CA PHE A 336 -2.09 25.94 -22.65
C PHE A 336 -3.15 25.17 -21.87
N SER A 337 -4.02 24.47 -22.60
CA SER A 337 -5.10 23.67 -22.03
C SER A 337 -4.69 22.21 -22.00
N ILE A 338 -4.83 21.58 -20.83
CA ILE A 338 -4.84 20.12 -20.70
C ILE A 338 -6.30 19.69 -20.56
N VAL A 339 -6.72 18.77 -21.43
CA VAL A 339 -8.09 18.26 -21.52
C VAL A 339 -8.10 16.80 -21.09
N VAL A 340 -8.94 16.44 -20.13
CA VAL A 340 -9.14 15.05 -19.67
C VAL A 340 -10.64 14.74 -19.62
N GLY A 341 -11.02 13.48 -19.81
CA GLY A 341 -12.42 13.07 -19.77
C GLY A 341 -13.04 13.29 -18.39
N SER A 342 -14.29 13.76 -18.34
CA SER A 342 -15.01 14.08 -17.09
C SER A 342 -15.27 12.85 -16.20
N LYS A 343 -15.11 11.65 -16.74
CA LYS A 343 -15.19 10.34 -16.07
C LYS A 343 -13.96 9.49 -16.33
N VAL A 344 -12.78 10.09 -16.55
CA VAL A 344 -11.54 9.33 -16.75
C VAL A 344 -11.22 8.40 -15.55
N TYR A 345 -11.69 8.75 -14.35
CA TYR A 345 -11.65 7.92 -13.13
C TYR A 345 -12.44 6.60 -13.22
N GLU A 346 -13.35 6.44 -14.19
CA GLU A 346 -14.02 5.16 -14.44
C GLU A 346 -13.17 4.20 -15.30
N THR A 347 -11.98 4.62 -15.73
CA THR A 347 -11.04 3.76 -16.47
C THR A 347 -10.52 2.64 -15.59
N GLU A 348 -10.81 1.40 -15.99
CA GLU A 348 -10.40 0.20 -15.26
C GLU A 348 -8.88 0.18 -15.04
N ASN A 349 -8.46 -0.06 -13.78
CA ASN A 349 -7.06 -0.13 -13.34
C ASN A 349 -6.25 1.18 -13.47
N LEU A 350 -6.88 2.31 -13.77
CA LEU A 350 -6.18 3.60 -13.77
C LEU A 350 -5.86 4.03 -12.33
N SER A 351 -4.58 4.07 -11.99
CA SER A 351 -4.10 4.54 -10.69
C SER A 351 -3.96 6.06 -10.63
N ALA A 352 -4.01 6.62 -9.42
CA ALA A 352 -3.72 8.04 -9.21
C ALA A 352 -2.32 8.46 -9.70
N ASP A 353 -1.33 7.58 -9.55
CA ASP A 353 0.03 7.83 -10.04
C ASP A 353 0.15 7.72 -11.57
N SER A 354 -0.62 6.81 -12.19
CA SER A 354 -0.71 6.73 -13.66
C SER A 354 -1.38 7.98 -14.22
N PHE A 355 -2.34 8.56 -13.49
CA PHE A 355 -2.98 9.80 -13.88
C PHE A 355 -2.02 10.99 -13.85
N ASP A 356 -1.18 11.11 -12.82
CA ASP A 356 -0.11 12.12 -12.78
C ASP A 356 0.87 11.99 -13.96
N LEU A 357 1.19 10.75 -14.36
CA LEU A 357 2.00 10.47 -15.56
C LEU A 357 1.34 10.98 -16.84
N ILE A 358 0.02 10.81 -16.97
CA ILE A 358 -0.73 11.32 -18.12
C ILE A 358 -0.67 12.85 -18.15
N LEU A 359 -0.90 13.53 -17.02
CA LEU A 359 -0.80 14.99 -16.94
C LEU A 359 0.61 15.49 -17.29
N CYS A 360 1.63 14.79 -16.80
CA CYS A 360 3.03 15.07 -17.12
C CYS A 360 3.38 14.80 -18.60
N HIS A 361 2.76 13.79 -19.23
CA HIS A 361 2.88 13.54 -20.67
C HIS A 361 2.31 14.72 -21.46
N GLU A 362 1.12 15.19 -21.11
CA GLU A 362 0.50 16.33 -21.78
C GLU A 362 1.35 17.60 -21.63
N LEU A 363 1.85 17.87 -20.43
CA LEU A 363 2.80 18.97 -20.20
C LEU A 363 4.10 18.81 -21.01
N GLY A 364 4.51 17.56 -21.27
CA GLY A 364 5.64 17.23 -22.14
C GLY A 364 5.46 17.68 -23.59
N HIS A 365 4.23 17.80 -24.08
CA HIS A 365 4.04 18.41 -25.40
C HIS A 365 4.46 19.89 -25.41
N LEU A 366 4.22 20.64 -24.33
CA LEU A 366 4.62 22.04 -24.24
C LEU A 366 6.09 22.22 -23.87
N LEU A 367 6.53 21.54 -22.80
CA LEU A 367 7.83 21.75 -22.17
C LEU A 367 8.90 20.75 -22.58
N GLY A 368 8.51 19.67 -23.25
CA GLY A 368 9.44 18.76 -23.91
C GLY A 368 10.22 19.49 -25.02
N ALA A 369 11.43 19.02 -25.26
CA ALA A 369 12.31 19.63 -26.23
C ALA A 369 12.03 19.12 -27.66
N ALA A 370 12.97 19.30 -28.57
CA ALA A 370 12.97 18.56 -29.83
C ALA A 370 13.11 17.06 -29.54
N PRO A 371 12.53 16.17 -30.36
CA PRO A 371 11.89 16.45 -31.64
C PRO A 371 10.40 16.82 -31.51
N LYS A 372 9.97 17.77 -32.34
CA LYS A 372 8.59 18.28 -32.36
C LYS A 372 7.75 17.63 -33.46
N LYS A 373 6.44 17.49 -33.21
CA LYS A 373 5.44 17.12 -34.21
C LYS A 373 5.48 18.13 -35.35
N LYS A 374 5.60 17.64 -36.58
CA LYS A 374 5.52 18.45 -37.80
C LYS A 374 4.06 18.56 -38.20
N ASN A 375 3.55 19.78 -38.32
CA ASN A 375 2.16 19.95 -38.74
C ASN A 375 2.03 19.67 -40.25
N THR A 376 1.16 18.73 -40.62
CA THR A 376 0.83 18.46 -42.03
C THR A 376 -0.19 19.46 -42.60
N THR A 377 -0.70 20.37 -41.77
CA THR A 377 -1.60 21.46 -42.17
C THR A 377 -1.00 22.81 -41.77
N ASN A 378 -1.00 23.78 -42.68
CA ASN A 378 -0.31 25.09 -42.55
C ASN A 378 -0.91 26.04 -41.49
N SER A 379 -1.59 25.55 -40.45
CA SER A 379 -2.48 26.35 -39.59
C SER A 379 -2.20 26.27 -38.07
N SER A 380 -1.18 25.53 -37.61
CA SER A 380 -0.68 25.68 -36.23
C SER A 380 0.84 25.50 -36.17
N PRO A 381 1.56 26.24 -35.32
CA PRO A 381 3.01 26.13 -35.20
C PRO A 381 3.44 24.71 -34.77
N ASP A 382 4.65 24.29 -35.16
CA ASP A 382 5.32 23.08 -34.63
C ASP A 382 5.69 23.32 -33.15
N TRP A 383 4.69 23.31 -32.27
CA TRP A 383 4.85 23.61 -30.86
C TRP A 383 5.09 22.34 -30.05
N ALA A 384 4.32 21.30 -30.34
CA ALA A 384 4.22 20.09 -29.53
C ALA A 384 5.43 19.16 -29.74
N SER A 385 6.01 18.68 -28.64
CA SER A 385 6.95 17.55 -28.66
C SER A 385 6.30 16.30 -29.26
N SER A 386 7.11 15.46 -29.91
CA SER A 386 6.68 14.12 -30.37
C SER A 386 6.19 13.25 -29.20
N GLU A 387 5.41 12.21 -29.50
CA GLU A 387 4.90 11.27 -28.48
C GLU A 387 6.02 10.67 -27.62
N GLY A 388 7.10 10.20 -28.25
CA GLY A 388 8.25 9.62 -27.55
C GLY A 388 9.00 10.63 -26.67
N GLU A 389 9.07 11.91 -27.10
CA GLU A 389 9.68 12.96 -26.29
C GLU A 389 8.78 13.38 -25.13
N SER A 390 7.46 13.44 -25.32
CA SER A 390 6.50 13.69 -24.24
C SER A 390 6.52 12.58 -23.20
N ASP A 391 6.62 11.30 -23.62
CA ASP A 391 6.80 10.17 -22.70
C ASP A 391 8.13 10.24 -21.94
N TYR A 392 9.21 10.66 -22.60
CA TYR A 392 10.51 10.85 -21.95
C TYR A 392 10.50 12.02 -20.96
N TYR A 393 9.82 13.12 -21.31
CA TYR A 393 9.61 14.25 -20.41
C TYR A 393 8.73 13.85 -19.22
N SER A 394 7.68 13.06 -19.45
CA SER A 394 6.75 12.68 -18.39
C SER A 394 7.48 12.01 -17.23
N GLY A 395 8.40 11.09 -17.54
CA GLY A 395 9.24 10.43 -16.54
C GLY A 395 10.10 11.38 -15.68
N LYS A 396 10.55 12.51 -16.24
CA LYS A 396 11.24 13.57 -15.47
C LYS A 396 10.26 14.38 -14.64
N CYS A 397 9.15 14.79 -15.25
CA CYS A 397 8.11 15.61 -14.65
C CYS A 397 7.54 14.98 -13.38
N VAL A 398 7.17 13.69 -13.40
CA VAL A 398 6.53 13.09 -12.21
C VAL A 398 7.47 12.98 -11.02
N LYS A 399 8.78 12.81 -11.25
CA LYS A 399 9.76 12.84 -10.16
C LYS A 399 9.87 14.20 -9.50
N GLU A 400 9.68 15.28 -10.26
CA GLU A 400 9.65 16.63 -9.73
C GLU A 400 8.32 16.93 -9.03
N LEU A 401 7.19 16.49 -9.62
CA LEU A 401 5.85 16.62 -9.03
C LEU A 401 5.75 15.91 -7.66
N TRP A 402 6.39 14.74 -7.53
CA TRP A 402 6.38 13.93 -6.32
C TRP A 402 7.59 14.20 -5.40
N ALA A 403 8.37 15.27 -5.62
CA ALA A 403 9.59 15.53 -4.84
C ALA A 403 9.33 15.64 -3.33
N GLU A 404 8.16 16.13 -2.94
CA GLU A 404 7.71 16.25 -1.55
C GLU A 404 7.24 14.92 -0.94
N ASP A 405 6.85 13.96 -1.77
CA ASP A 405 6.35 12.65 -1.30
C ASP A 405 7.46 11.79 -0.72
N GLN A 406 8.74 12.23 -0.83
CA GLN A 406 9.98 11.66 -0.28
C GLN A 406 10.12 10.12 -0.43
N TYR A 407 11.21 9.72 -1.10
CA TYR A 407 11.72 8.33 -1.19
C TYR A 407 11.03 7.42 -2.23
N GLY A 408 11.84 6.64 -2.97
CA GLY A 408 11.41 5.59 -3.91
C GLY A 408 10.77 6.04 -5.20
N LEU A 409 11.04 7.28 -5.61
CA LEU A 409 10.40 7.91 -6.77
C LEU A 409 10.65 7.16 -8.08
N ASN A 410 11.84 6.57 -8.29
CA ASN A 410 12.11 5.83 -9.53
C ASN A 410 11.21 4.59 -9.64
N ASP A 411 11.23 3.76 -8.61
CA ASP A 411 10.49 2.50 -8.58
C ASP A 411 8.97 2.72 -8.60
N ARG A 412 8.48 3.73 -7.87
CA ARG A 412 7.09 4.20 -7.96
C ARG A 412 6.73 4.67 -9.37
N ALA A 413 7.55 5.52 -9.98
CA ALA A 413 7.30 6.06 -11.32
C ALA A 413 7.34 4.96 -12.40
N GLN A 414 8.26 4.00 -12.30
CA GLN A 414 8.34 2.87 -13.23
C GLN A 414 7.11 1.95 -13.11
N ARG A 415 6.62 1.68 -11.89
CA ARG A 415 5.37 0.92 -11.70
C ARG A 415 4.15 1.66 -12.24
N ALA A 416 4.05 2.95 -11.98
CA ALA A 416 2.98 3.79 -12.51
C ALA A 416 3.01 3.79 -14.05
N ALA A 417 4.21 3.90 -14.65
CA ALA A 417 4.38 3.82 -16.09
C ALA A 417 3.96 2.45 -16.63
N LEU A 418 4.40 1.35 -16.02
CA LEU A 418 3.99 0.01 -16.42
C LEU A 418 2.47 -0.17 -16.34
N SER A 419 1.83 0.33 -15.28
CA SER A 419 0.37 0.26 -15.12
C SER A 419 -0.34 1.01 -16.24
N PHE A 420 0.06 2.26 -16.48
CA PHE A 420 -0.47 3.10 -17.56
C PHE A 420 -0.32 2.44 -18.94
N PHE A 421 0.88 1.94 -19.28
CA PHE A 421 1.11 1.33 -20.58
C PHE A 421 0.41 -0.02 -20.75
N LYS A 422 0.09 -0.75 -19.66
CA LYS A 422 -0.82 -1.91 -19.73
C LYS A 422 -2.25 -1.52 -20.08
N ILE A 423 -2.74 -0.37 -19.58
CA ILE A 423 -4.06 0.19 -19.97
C ILE A 423 -4.05 0.57 -21.44
N LEU A 424 -3.01 1.26 -21.91
CA LEU A 424 -2.87 1.58 -23.34
C LEU A 424 -2.81 0.31 -24.20
N TYR A 425 -2.10 -0.73 -23.74
CA TYR A 425 -2.04 -2.01 -24.43
C TYR A 425 -3.40 -2.71 -24.50
N SER A 426 -4.21 -2.67 -23.43
CA SER A 426 -5.54 -3.30 -23.44
C SER A 426 -6.52 -2.56 -24.35
N GLN A 427 -6.44 -1.23 -24.41
CA GLN A 427 -7.30 -0.38 -25.25
C GLN A 427 -6.90 -0.42 -26.73
N TYR A 428 -5.60 -0.31 -27.01
CA TYR A 428 -5.08 -0.08 -28.36
C TYR A 428 -4.25 -1.22 -28.93
N GLY A 429 -3.80 -2.19 -28.13
CA GLY A 429 -2.91 -3.27 -28.57
C GLY A 429 -3.48 -4.16 -29.67
N ARG A 430 -4.81 -4.20 -29.84
CA ARG A 430 -5.45 -4.89 -30.98
C ARG A 430 -5.18 -4.23 -32.33
N TYR A 431 -4.79 -2.96 -32.33
CA TYR A 431 -4.46 -2.16 -33.51
C TYR A 431 -2.95 -2.05 -33.75
N THR A 432 -2.13 -2.56 -32.83
CA THR A 432 -0.67 -2.57 -32.99
C THR A 432 -0.20 -3.94 -33.47
N THR A 433 1.01 -4.00 -34.03
CA THR A 433 1.66 -5.28 -34.39
C THR A 433 2.30 -5.98 -33.18
N GLU A 434 2.14 -5.42 -31.97
CA GLU A 434 2.78 -5.91 -30.76
C GLU A 434 2.03 -7.14 -30.23
N LYS A 435 2.79 -8.20 -29.95
CA LYS A 435 2.23 -9.47 -29.46
C LYS A 435 2.36 -9.66 -27.96
N LEU A 436 3.24 -8.90 -27.32
CA LEU A 436 3.58 -9.03 -25.91
C LEU A 436 3.14 -7.78 -25.15
N PRO A 437 2.56 -7.93 -23.95
CA PRO A 437 2.25 -6.80 -23.08
C PRO A 437 3.55 -6.10 -22.65
N PRO A 438 3.52 -4.78 -22.36
CA PRO A 438 4.69 -4.05 -21.91
C PRO A 438 5.27 -4.63 -20.62
N SER A 439 6.59 -4.57 -20.47
CA SER A 439 7.31 -5.08 -19.29
C SER A 439 8.50 -4.17 -18.94
N LEU A 440 8.80 -4.05 -17.65
CA LEU A 440 10.01 -3.38 -17.16
C LEU A 440 11.28 -4.25 -17.33
N GLU A 441 11.11 -5.56 -17.50
CA GLU A 441 12.21 -6.53 -17.63
C GLU A 441 12.71 -6.68 -19.09
N ARG A 442 11.98 -6.11 -20.05
CA ARG A 442 12.27 -6.21 -21.48
C ARG A 442 12.33 -4.81 -22.08
N LYS A 443 13.30 -4.57 -22.95
CA LYS A 443 13.41 -3.35 -23.76
C LYS A 443 13.01 -3.62 -25.21
N ASP A 444 12.55 -2.58 -25.90
CA ASP A 444 12.41 -2.58 -27.34
C ASP A 444 13.79 -2.40 -27.99
N GLU A 445 14.26 -3.44 -28.67
CA GLU A 445 15.58 -3.48 -29.33
C GLU A 445 15.55 -2.89 -30.75
N THR A 446 14.41 -2.35 -31.20
CA THR A 446 14.31 -1.70 -32.51
C THR A 446 15.25 -0.50 -32.55
N VAL A 447 15.94 -0.31 -33.68
CA VAL A 447 16.75 0.88 -33.96
C VAL A 447 16.18 1.56 -35.19
N VAL A 448 15.72 2.80 -35.04
CA VAL A 448 15.12 3.54 -36.15
C VAL A 448 16.17 4.20 -37.04
N VAL A 449 15.92 4.19 -38.35
CA VAL A 449 16.78 4.88 -39.33
C VAL A 449 16.54 6.38 -39.38
N GLU A 450 15.39 6.84 -38.87
CA GLU A 450 15.00 8.24 -38.71
C GLU A 450 14.08 8.37 -37.49
N THR A 451 14.10 9.53 -36.85
CA THR A 451 13.29 9.81 -35.67
C THR A 451 11.79 9.70 -35.99
N LYS A 452 11.09 8.83 -35.27
CA LYS A 452 9.63 8.70 -35.35
C LYS A 452 8.97 9.84 -34.58
N ILE A 453 8.13 10.60 -35.26
CA ILE A 453 7.43 11.77 -34.71
C ILE A 453 6.05 11.42 -34.17
N ASP A 454 5.41 10.41 -34.78
CA ASP A 454 4.14 9.85 -34.34
C ASP A 454 4.35 8.82 -33.21
N TYR A 455 3.42 7.89 -33.04
CA TYR A 455 3.40 6.91 -31.96
C TYR A 455 4.45 5.80 -32.15
N PRO A 456 5.42 5.65 -31.22
CA PRO A 456 6.21 4.44 -31.11
C PRO A 456 5.36 3.24 -30.65
N THR A 457 5.96 2.05 -30.67
CA THR A 457 5.44 0.85 -30.01
C THR A 457 5.20 1.12 -28.52
N ILE A 458 4.18 0.49 -27.92
CA ILE A 458 3.84 0.66 -26.49
C ILE A 458 5.03 0.30 -25.59
N GLN A 459 5.79 -0.75 -25.93
CA GLN A 459 7.02 -1.05 -25.20
C GLN A 459 8.04 0.08 -25.30
N CYS A 460 8.26 0.65 -26.49
CA CYS A 460 9.20 1.75 -26.70
C CYS A 460 8.75 3.04 -25.98
N ARG A 461 7.45 3.29 -25.88
CA ARG A 461 6.88 4.38 -25.07
C ARG A 461 7.17 4.18 -23.58
N LEU A 462 6.96 2.96 -23.05
CA LEU A 462 7.37 2.61 -21.68
C LEU A 462 8.88 2.84 -21.46
N ASP A 463 9.72 2.36 -22.36
CA ASP A 463 11.18 2.53 -22.28
C ASP A 463 11.57 4.03 -22.29
N SER A 464 10.82 4.86 -23.01
CA SER A 464 11.03 6.31 -23.06
C SER A 464 10.76 6.96 -21.71
N THR A 465 9.62 6.64 -21.08
CA THR A 465 9.31 7.12 -19.73
C THR A 465 10.32 6.61 -18.71
N VAL A 466 10.72 5.34 -18.76
CA VAL A 466 11.75 4.77 -17.87
C VAL A 466 13.09 5.48 -18.04
N ASN A 467 13.53 5.74 -19.28
CA ASN A 467 14.76 6.49 -19.51
C ASN A 467 14.66 7.95 -19.02
N GLY A 468 13.47 8.56 -19.08
CA GLY A 468 13.19 9.86 -18.46
C GLY A 468 13.36 9.84 -16.94
N ILE A 469 12.77 8.84 -16.28
CA ILE A 469 12.87 8.59 -14.82
C ILE A 469 14.34 8.44 -14.39
N GLU A 470 15.09 7.61 -15.12
CA GLU A 470 16.48 7.25 -14.83
C GLU A 470 17.51 8.27 -15.36
N LYS A 471 17.05 9.32 -16.06
CA LYS A 471 17.92 10.32 -16.74
C LYS A 471 18.91 9.69 -17.73
N LEU A 472 18.49 8.63 -18.41
CA LEU A 472 19.24 7.98 -19.49
C LEU A 472 19.00 8.69 -20.84
N SER A 473 19.75 8.28 -21.86
CA SER A 473 19.53 8.74 -23.24
C SER A 473 18.16 8.31 -23.75
N ARG A 474 17.63 9.03 -24.75
CA ARG A 474 16.35 8.68 -25.40
C ARG A 474 16.48 7.34 -26.13
N PRO A 475 15.48 6.45 -26.08
CA PRO A 475 15.54 5.14 -26.73
C PRO A 475 15.69 5.20 -28.26
N GLU A 476 16.55 4.34 -28.80
CA GLU A 476 16.78 4.19 -30.26
C GLU A 476 15.58 3.62 -31.03
N CYS A 477 14.59 3.07 -30.32
CA CYS A 477 13.36 2.52 -30.91
C CYS A 477 12.40 3.59 -31.47
N TRP A 478 12.66 4.86 -31.17
CA TRP A 478 11.97 6.00 -31.79
C TRP A 478 12.87 7.21 -32.08
N TYR A 479 13.99 7.37 -31.36
CA TYR A 479 14.86 8.54 -31.50
C TYR A 479 16.15 8.20 -32.24
N LYS A 480 16.49 9.00 -33.25
CA LYS A 480 17.81 9.01 -33.88
C LYS A 480 18.51 10.32 -33.55
N GLU A 481 19.71 10.22 -32.99
CA GLU A 481 20.52 11.38 -32.58
C GLU A 481 20.94 12.29 -33.73
#